data_AF-A0A639YS41-F1
#
_entry.id   AF-A0A639YS41-F1
#
_cell.length_a   1.000
_cell.length_b   1.000
_cell.length_c   1.000
_cell.angle_alpha   90.00
_cell.angle_beta   90.00
_cell.angle_gamma   90.00
#
_symmetry.space_group_name_H-M   'P 1'
#
loop_
_entity.id
_entity.type
_entity.pdbx_description
1 polymer ?
#
loop_
_entity_poly.entity_id
_entity_poly.type
_entity_poly.pdbx_seq_one_letter_code
_entity_poly.pdbx_strand_id
1 'polypeptide(L)'
;MSKKFHLISELASSSVEILSEIIQLWLKKELPLYVYFDGKHPTCTFRRCISYDEHHYAISDIIYGRDLYQHSESPEAEQRFFVPETPLDAHLKIKPTFQYGGLKFIYKYRGRAFGYWMVKPTKKARVCRGDYLTGDCDAIEFKPETLGDVTIHSDTELDFLVFLDDYYIDKKDLYIPSDYLEAISNKFQIVNAGEENNDDD
;
A
#
# COMPACT_ATOMS: atom_id res chain seq x y z
N MET A 1 21.58 11.37 5.23
CA MET A 1 20.78 10.32 4.55
C MET A 1 19.69 11.02 3.76
N SER A 2 19.54 10.74 2.46
CA SER A 2 18.38 11.22 1.71
C SER A 2 17.11 10.58 2.29
N LYS A 3 15.99 11.32 2.34
CA LYS A 3 14.68 10.69 2.62
C LYS A 3 14.46 9.63 1.53
N LYS A 4 13.92 8.46 1.90
CA LYS A 4 13.56 7.36 0.96
C LYS A 4 12.18 7.54 0.33
N PHE A 5 11.33 8.34 0.97
CA PHE A 5 9.96 8.61 0.57
C PHE A 5 9.66 10.11 0.75
N HIS A 6 8.86 10.66 -0.16
CA HIS A 6 8.54 12.08 -0.22
C HIS A 6 7.03 12.28 -0.25
N LEU A 7 6.53 13.10 0.65
CA LEU A 7 5.11 13.42 0.76
C LEU A 7 4.68 14.21 -0.48
N ILE A 8 3.60 13.79 -1.14
CA ILE A 8 3.23 14.40 -2.42
C ILE A 8 2.75 15.84 -2.25
N SER A 9 2.16 16.18 -1.10
CA SER A 9 1.75 17.55 -0.80
C SER A 9 2.93 18.49 -0.56
N GLU A 10 4.07 18.00 -0.09
CA GLU A 10 5.32 18.78 -0.03
C GLU A 10 5.85 19.04 -1.45
N LEU A 11 5.85 18.01 -2.30
CA LEU A 11 6.33 18.10 -3.69
C LEU A 11 5.45 19.00 -4.57
N ALA A 12 4.14 18.94 -4.38
CA ALA A 12 3.16 19.73 -5.12
C ALA A 12 2.77 21.03 -4.39
N SER A 13 3.56 21.46 -3.39
CA SER A 13 3.25 22.66 -2.60
C SER A 13 3.17 23.94 -3.43
N SER A 14 3.81 23.96 -4.59
CA SER A 14 3.83 25.08 -5.53
C SER A 14 2.74 25.05 -6.61
N SER A 15 2.05 23.92 -6.82
CA SER A 15 1.08 23.77 -7.93
C SER A 15 0.11 22.60 -7.72
N VAL A 16 -1.20 22.86 -7.93
CA VAL A 16 -2.26 21.85 -7.87
C VAL A 16 -2.21 20.92 -9.09
N GLU A 17 -1.70 21.41 -10.21
CA GLU A 17 -1.50 20.68 -11.46
C GLU A 17 -0.51 19.52 -11.24
N ILE A 18 0.60 19.76 -10.54
CA ILE A 18 1.59 18.73 -10.16
C ILE A 18 0.92 17.60 -9.37
N LEU A 19 0.10 17.95 -8.37
CA LEU A 19 -0.63 16.95 -7.58
C LEU A 19 -1.56 16.11 -8.47
N SER A 20 -2.31 16.76 -9.36
CA SER A 20 -3.24 16.09 -10.29
C SER A 20 -2.51 15.12 -11.21
N GLU A 21 -1.36 15.50 -11.75
CA GLU A 21 -0.56 14.66 -12.63
C GLU A 21 0.06 13.45 -11.91
N ILE A 22 0.56 13.62 -10.69
CA ILE A 22 1.03 12.51 -9.84
C ILE A 22 -0.09 11.48 -9.67
N ILE A 23 -1.29 11.95 -9.31
CA ILE A 23 -2.45 11.08 -9.12
C ILE A 23 -2.86 10.41 -10.44
N GLN A 24 -2.79 11.10 -11.57
CA GLN A 24 -3.07 10.52 -12.90
C GLN A 24 -2.09 9.40 -13.26
N LEU A 25 -0.78 9.58 -13.03
CA LEU A 25 0.23 8.54 -13.26
C LEU A 25 -0.02 7.32 -12.38
N TRP A 26 -0.37 7.55 -11.11
CA TRP A 26 -0.72 6.48 -10.18
C TRP A 26 -2.00 5.73 -10.59
N LEU A 27 -3.05 6.42 -11.02
CA LEU A 27 -4.29 5.82 -11.54
C LEU A 27 -4.07 5.01 -12.83
N LYS A 28 -3.00 5.31 -13.59
CA LYS A 28 -2.52 4.55 -14.75
C LYS A 28 -1.59 3.41 -14.38
N LYS A 29 -1.23 3.26 -13.11
CA LYS A 29 -0.25 2.29 -12.58
C LYS A 29 1.17 2.50 -13.13
N GLU A 30 1.49 3.73 -13.53
CA GLU A 30 2.83 4.13 -14.02
C GLU A 30 3.72 4.64 -12.88
N LEU A 31 3.13 4.97 -11.73
CA LEU A 31 3.81 5.48 -10.55
C LEU A 31 3.26 4.79 -9.29
N PRO A 32 4.08 4.08 -8.49
CA PRO A 32 3.63 3.56 -7.21
C PRO A 32 3.51 4.69 -6.19
N LEU A 33 2.41 4.72 -5.44
CA LEU A 33 2.23 5.60 -4.29
C LEU A 33 2.08 4.77 -3.02
N TYR A 34 2.51 5.34 -1.92
CA TYR A 34 2.53 4.71 -0.60
C TYR A 34 1.77 5.55 0.40
N VAL A 35 1.20 4.93 1.42
CA VAL A 35 0.67 5.58 2.61
C VAL A 35 1.59 5.25 3.78
N TYR A 36 1.83 6.22 4.66
CA TYR A 36 2.59 5.99 5.89
C TYR A 36 1.64 5.71 7.05
N PHE A 37 1.86 4.59 7.75
CA PHE A 37 1.17 4.29 9.01
C PHE A 37 2.09 4.49 10.21
N ASP A 38 1.58 5.15 11.23
CA ASP A 38 2.23 5.33 12.54
C ASP A 38 1.61 4.41 13.62
N GLY A 39 0.75 3.47 13.21
CA GLY A 39 0.02 2.58 14.09
C GLY A 39 -1.21 3.17 14.78
N LYS A 40 -1.58 4.44 14.57
CA LYS A 40 -2.76 5.06 15.20
C LYS A 40 -4.08 4.83 14.45
N HIS A 41 -4.03 4.21 13.27
CA HIS A 41 -5.22 3.81 12.52
C HIS A 41 -6.03 2.73 13.29
N PRO A 42 -7.32 2.51 12.96
CA PRO A 42 -8.09 1.37 13.50
C PRO A 42 -7.40 0.05 13.20
N THR A 43 -7.56 -0.96 14.08
CA THR A 43 -6.99 -2.30 13.84
C THR A 43 -7.39 -2.81 12.46
N CYS A 44 -6.42 -3.35 11.72
CA CYS A 44 -6.66 -4.01 10.45
C CYS A 44 -6.29 -5.50 10.53
N THR A 45 -6.83 -6.29 9.61
CA THR A 45 -6.42 -7.68 9.38
C THR A 45 -5.31 -7.68 8.36
N PHE A 46 -4.17 -8.28 8.70
CA PHE A 46 -3.15 -8.60 7.74
C PHE A 46 -3.46 -9.97 7.15
N ARG A 47 -3.63 -10.03 5.84
CA ARG A 47 -3.65 -11.28 5.08
C ARG A 47 -2.30 -11.47 4.44
N ARG A 48 -1.60 -12.52 4.85
CA ARG A 48 -0.28 -12.90 4.33
C ARG A 48 -0.34 -14.26 3.65
N CYS A 49 0.34 -14.42 2.52
CA CYS A 49 0.44 -15.67 1.79
C CYS A 49 1.88 -16.19 1.86
N ILE A 50 2.08 -17.29 2.55
CA ILE A 50 3.41 -17.86 2.78
C ILE A 50 3.59 -19.20 2.08
N SER A 51 4.84 -19.56 1.80
CA SER A 51 5.23 -20.85 1.25
C SER A 51 5.03 -22.00 2.26
N TYR A 52 5.13 -23.23 1.76
CA TYR A 52 5.08 -24.43 2.59
C TYR A 52 6.22 -24.47 3.62
N ASP A 53 7.42 -24.04 3.25
CA ASP A 53 8.59 -24.07 4.13
C ASP A 53 8.46 -23.04 5.26
N GLU A 54 8.02 -21.82 4.93
CA GLU A 54 7.75 -20.78 5.94
C GLU A 54 6.65 -21.19 6.92
N HIS A 55 5.64 -21.94 6.45
CA HIS A 55 4.52 -22.38 7.29
C HIS A 55 4.95 -23.20 8.51
N HIS A 56 6.06 -23.93 8.43
CA HIS A 56 6.50 -24.82 9.51
C HIS A 56 6.79 -24.08 10.83
N TYR A 57 7.28 -22.84 10.76
CA TYR A 57 7.61 -22.02 11.93
C TYR A 57 6.78 -20.73 12.05
N ALA A 58 5.96 -20.40 11.05
CA ALA A 58 5.26 -19.12 10.94
C ALA A 58 4.50 -18.68 12.21
N ILE A 59 3.74 -19.55 12.86
CA ILE A 59 3.01 -19.16 14.09
C ILE A 59 3.97 -18.73 15.19
N SER A 60 5.05 -19.49 15.40
CA SER A 60 6.09 -19.17 16.37
C SER A 60 6.78 -17.86 16.00
N ASP A 61 7.14 -17.69 14.73
CA ASP A 61 7.83 -16.49 14.26
C ASP A 61 6.97 -15.23 14.40
N ILE A 62 5.66 -15.32 14.16
CA ILE A 62 4.73 -14.22 14.40
C ILE A 62 4.62 -13.90 15.90
N ILE A 63 4.44 -14.92 16.76
CA ILE A 63 4.32 -14.73 18.22
C ILE A 63 5.56 -14.07 18.81
N TYR A 64 6.75 -14.48 18.36
CA TYR A 64 8.01 -14.00 18.90
C TYR A 64 8.64 -12.83 18.11
N GLY A 65 7.95 -12.28 17.12
CA GLY A 65 8.42 -11.13 16.34
C GLY A 65 9.59 -11.42 15.41
N ARG A 66 9.78 -12.67 15.00
CA ARG A 66 10.79 -13.09 14.01
C ARG A 66 10.24 -13.12 12.59
N ASP A 67 8.97 -12.79 12.41
CA ASP A 67 8.34 -12.78 11.10
C ASP A 67 8.93 -11.72 10.16
N LEU A 68 8.80 -11.96 8.84
CA LEU A 68 9.25 -11.04 7.78
C LEU A 68 8.78 -9.60 8.02
N TYR A 69 7.55 -9.40 8.51
CA TYR A 69 7.00 -8.06 8.74
C TYR A 69 7.15 -7.57 10.18
N GLN A 70 7.92 -8.25 11.03
CA GLN A 70 8.12 -7.91 12.45
C GLN A 70 9.59 -7.75 12.84
N HIS A 71 10.48 -8.54 12.25
CA HIS A 71 11.88 -8.59 12.65
C HIS A 71 12.66 -7.39 12.10
N SER A 72 13.46 -6.72 12.93
CA SER A 72 14.19 -5.50 12.55
C SER A 72 15.27 -5.70 11.48
N GLU A 73 15.73 -6.94 11.30
CA GLU A 73 16.72 -7.29 10.28
C GLU A 73 16.09 -7.88 9.01
N SER A 74 14.76 -7.90 8.93
CA SER A 74 14.10 -8.38 7.73
C SER A 74 14.26 -7.39 6.58
N PRO A 75 14.19 -7.85 5.31
CA PRO A 75 14.19 -6.95 4.16
C PRO A 75 13.08 -5.88 4.20
N GLU A 76 11.94 -6.20 4.82
CA GLU A 76 10.79 -5.29 4.93
C GLU A 76 11.00 -4.23 6.02
N ALA A 77 11.85 -4.48 7.00
CA ALA A 77 12.04 -3.63 8.19
C ALA A 77 12.41 -2.17 7.87
N GLU A 78 13.05 -1.92 6.74
CA GLU A 78 13.37 -0.54 6.35
C GLU A 78 12.17 0.25 5.84
N GLN A 79 11.11 -0.44 5.43
CA GLN A 79 9.94 0.15 4.78
C GLN A 79 8.69 0.00 5.62
N ARG A 80 8.40 -1.18 6.17
CA ARG A 80 7.13 -1.49 6.79
C ARG A 80 7.23 -2.57 7.87
N PHE A 81 6.32 -2.48 8.84
CA PHE A 81 6.13 -3.49 9.87
C PHE A 81 4.64 -3.74 10.11
N PHE A 82 4.35 -4.90 10.69
CA PHE A 82 3.03 -5.25 11.18
C PHE A 82 3.14 -5.86 12.58
N VAL A 83 2.47 -5.26 13.56
CA VAL A 83 2.46 -5.76 14.94
C VAL A 83 1.11 -6.44 15.21
N PRO A 84 1.07 -7.77 15.42
CA PRO A 84 -0.17 -8.48 15.67
C PRO A 84 -0.78 -8.11 17.04
N GLU A 85 -2.11 -8.17 17.13
CA GLU A 85 -2.80 -8.16 18.43
C GLU A 85 -2.44 -9.40 19.23
N THR A 86 -2.34 -9.26 20.56
CA THR A 86 -2.10 -10.37 21.47
C THR A 86 -3.34 -10.63 22.34
N PRO A 87 -3.71 -11.90 22.59
CA PRO A 87 -3.05 -13.11 22.10
C PRO A 87 -3.41 -13.44 20.63
N LEU A 88 -2.45 -14.00 19.87
CA LEU A 88 -2.57 -14.23 18.42
C LEU A 88 -3.68 -15.25 18.06
N ASP A 89 -3.79 -16.31 18.84
CA ASP A 89 -4.72 -17.43 18.63
C ASP A 89 -6.20 -17.01 18.65
N ALA A 90 -6.53 -15.93 19.35
CA ALA A 90 -7.89 -15.40 19.42
C ALA A 90 -8.43 -14.88 18.07
N HIS A 91 -7.56 -14.58 17.10
CA HIS A 91 -7.96 -13.97 15.82
C HIS A 91 -7.23 -14.54 14.59
N LEU A 92 -6.23 -15.40 14.79
CA LEU A 92 -5.51 -16.07 13.71
C LEU A 92 -6.40 -17.08 12.96
N LYS A 93 -6.45 -16.94 11.65
CA LYS A 93 -7.06 -17.91 10.72
C LYS A 93 -6.03 -18.33 9.69
N ILE A 94 -5.92 -19.64 9.46
CA ILE A 94 -5.01 -20.21 8.47
C ILE A 94 -5.83 -21.03 7.47
N LYS A 95 -5.59 -20.82 6.18
CA LYS A 95 -6.22 -21.58 5.11
C LYS A 95 -5.17 -22.06 4.09
N PRO A 96 -5.10 -23.36 3.78
CA PRO A 96 -4.28 -23.83 2.66
C PRO A 96 -4.87 -23.34 1.33
N THR A 97 -4.00 -23.01 0.39
CA THR A 97 -4.38 -22.62 -0.98
C THR A 97 -3.39 -23.18 -1.98
N PHE A 98 -3.84 -23.43 -3.21
CA PHE A 98 -2.95 -23.76 -4.32
C PHE A 98 -2.82 -22.55 -5.23
N GLN A 99 -1.59 -22.13 -5.49
CA GLN A 99 -1.25 -21.08 -6.45
C GLN A 99 -0.19 -21.62 -7.42
N TYR A 100 0.04 -20.95 -8.56
CA TYR A 100 1.02 -21.33 -9.60
C TYR A 100 2.45 -21.48 -9.03
N GLY A 101 2.76 -22.64 -8.45
CA GLY A 101 3.97 -22.86 -7.65
C GLY A 101 3.80 -23.85 -6.49
N GLY A 102 2.57 -24.30 -6.18
CA GLY A 102 2.31 -25.37 -5.22
C GLY A 102 1.40 -24.97 -4.06
N LEU A 103 1.47 -25.76 -2.98
CA LEU A 103 0.74 -25.51 -1.74
C LEU A 103 1.32 -24.29 -1.03
N LYS A 104 0.44 -23.34 -0.72
CA LYS A 104 0.72 -22.15 0.09
C LYS A 104 -0.29 -22.05 1.23
N PHE A 105 -0.01 -21.17 2.17
CA PHE A 105 -0.89 -20.94 3.31
C PHE A 105 -1.22 -19.46 3.42
N ILE A 106 -2.52 -19.16 3.49
CA ILE A 106 -3.03 -17.82 3.77
C ILE A 106 -3.22 -17.71 5.28
N TYR A 107 -2.48 -16.79 5.87
CA TYR A 107 -2.60 -16.38 7.27
C TYR A 107 -3.41 -15.09 7.31
N LYS A 108 -4.39 -15.02 8.19
CA LYS A 108 -5.16 -13.80 8.49
C LYS A 108 -5.14 -13.56 9.98
N TYR A 109 -4.66 -12.41 10.41
CA TYR A 109 -4.63 -12.04 11.82
C TYR A 109 -4.69 -10.52 11.97
N ARG A 110 -5.25 -10.05 13.08
CA ARG A 110 -5.44 -8.63 13.39
C ARG A 110 -4.19 -8.01 13.98
N GLY A 111 -4.04 -6.70 13.79
CA GLY A 111 -2.90 -5.94 14.28
C GLY A 111 -2.87 -4.50 13.77
N ARG A 112 -1.68 -3.90 13.87
CA ARG A 112 -1.40 -2.52 13.46
C ARG A 112 -0.25 -2.50 12.48
N ALA A 113 -0.41 -1.71 11.43
CA ALA A 113 0.60 -1.51 10.41
C ALA A 113 1.45 -0.28 10.74
N PHE A 114 2.71 -0.33 10.35
CA PHE A 114 3.67 0.76 10.50
C PHE A 114 4.48 0.90 9.22
N GLY A 115 4.99 2.10 8.97
CA GLY A 115 5.82 2.39 7.81
C GLY A 115 5.01 2.60 6.53
N TYR A 116 5.68 2.47 5.39
CA TYR A 116 5.16 2.76 4.07
C TYR A 116 4.53 1.50 3.44
N TRP A 117 3.23 1.57 3.17
CA TRP A 117 2.47 0.51 2.51
C TRP A 117 2.00 0.96 1.15
N MET A 118 2.03 0.06 0.16
CA MET A 118 1.70 0.41 -1.22
C MET A 118 0.19 0.61 -1.36
N VAL A 119 -0.23 1.72 -1.94
CA VAL A 119 -1.63 2.04 -2.22
C VAL A 119 -1.92 1.73 -3.68
N LYS A 120 -2.84 0.79 -3.93
CA LYS A 120 -3.25 0.42 -5.29
C LYS A 120 -4.64 0.92 -5.61
N PRO A 121 -4.83 1.66 -6.72
CA PRO A 121 -6.14 2.16 -7.09
C PRO A 121 -7.03 1.04 -7.61
N THR A 122 -8.28 1.02 -7.17
CA THR A 122 -9.33 0.20 -7.77
C THR A 122 -9.96 0.94 -8.96
N LYS A 123 -10.95 0.33 -9.62
CA LYS A 123 -11.70 1.00 -10.70
C LYS A 123 -12.44 2.25 -10.21
N LYS A 124 -12.78 2.33 -8.91
CA LYS A 124 -13.53 3.47 -8.34
C LYS A 124 -12.68 4.69 -8.03
N ALA A 125 -11.36 4.51 -7.79
CA ALA A 125 -10.44 5.61 -7.49
C ALA A 125 -10.53 6.78 -8.49
N ARG A 126 -10.78 6.48 -9.77
CA ARG A 126 -10.85 7.46 -10.87
C ARG A 126 -11.98 8.47 -10.73
N VAL A 127 -13.07 8.10 -10.06
CA VAL A 127 -14.25 8.96 -9.88
C VAL A 127 -14.34 9.54 -8.47
N CYS A 128 -13.44 9.14 -7.57
CA CYS A 128 -13.41 9.62 -6.20
C CYS A 128 -12.94 11.08 -6.13
N ARG A 129 -13.78 11.96 -5.57
CA ARG A 129 -13.51 13.40 -5.44
C ARG A 129 -12.93 13.78 -4.07
N GLY A 130 -13.18 12.99 -3.02
CA GLY A 130 -12.65 13.21 -1.68
C GLY A 130 -11.50 12.28 -1.35
N ASP A 131 -11.41 11.89 -0.08
CA ASP A 131 -10.45 10.91 0.42
C ASP A 131 -10.75 9.50 -0.10
N TYR A 132 -9.72 8.69 -0.23
CA TYR A 132 -9.86 7.34 -0.75
C TYR A 132 -10.28 6.36 0.33
N LEU A 133 -11.44 5.72 0.15
CA LEU A 133 -11.89 4.64 1.01
C LEU A 133 -11.05 3.38 0.76
N THR A 134 -10.52 2.75 1.80
CA THR A 134 -9.84 1.45 1.67
C THR A 134 -10.86 0.33 1.45
N GLY A 135 -10.58 -0.55 0.49
CA GLY A 135 -11.40 -1.71 0.16
C GLY A 135 -10.87 -3.01 0.74
N ASP A 136 -11.79 -3.96 0.93
CA ASP A 136 -11.47 -5.34 1.30
C ASP A 136 -11.10 -6.17 0.04
N CYS A 137 -9.83 -6.51 -0.08
CA CYS A 137 -9.32 -7.36 -1.17
C CYS A 137 -9.87 -8.80 -1.10
N ASP A 138 -10.24 -9.33 0.07
CA ASP A 138 -10.86 -10.65 0.17
C ASP A 138 -12.32 -10.65 -0.28
N ALA A 139 -12.99 -9.49 -0.29
CA ALA A 139 -14.34 -9.33 -0.80
C ALA A 139 -14.43 -9.29 -2.33
N ILE A 140 -13.30 -9.21 -3.06
CA ILE A 140 -13.25 -9.05 -4.52
C ILE A 140 -14.03 -10.14 -5.27
N GLU A 141 -13.97 -11.39 -4.79
CA GLU A 141 -14.67 -12.51 -5.44
C GLU A 141 -16.19 -12.50 -5.21
N PHE A 142 -16.66 -11.82 -4.16
CA PHE A 142 -18.04 -11.94 -3.69
C PHE A 142 -18.87 -10.67 -3.90
N LYS A 143 -18.23 -9.49 -3.84
CA LYS A 143 -18.87 -8.18 -3.98
C LYS A 143 -17.90 -7.15 -4.59
N PRO A 144 -17.61 -7.21 -5.90
CA PRO A 144 -16.71 -6.24 -6.56
C PRO A 144 -17.16 -4.79 -6.37
N GLU A 145 -18.46 -4.56 -6.21
CA GLU A 145 -19.07 -3.26 -5.95
C GLU A 145 -18.84 -2.75 -4.52
N THR A 146 -18.32 -3.54 -3.59
CA THR A 146 -17.92 -3.09 -2.25
C THR A 146 -16.43 -2.78 -2.16
N LEU A 147 -15.67 -2.92 -3.25
CA LEU A 147 -14.31 -2.40 -3.30
C LEU A 147 -14.36 -0.90 -3.01
N GLY A 148 -13.59 -0.48 -2.01
CA GLY A 148 -13.26 0.93 -1.79
C GLY A 148 -12.52 1.50 -2.99
N ASP A 149 -12.07 2.74 -2.87
CA ASP A 149 -11.29 3.40 -3.90
C ASP A 149 -9.89 2.80 -4.03
N VAL A 150 -9.30 2.35 -2.92
CA VAL A 150 -7.93 1.85 -2.88
C VAL A 150 -7.79 0.56 -2.09
N THR A 151 -6.69 -0.15 -2.31
CA THR A 151 -6.30 -1.33 -1.55
C THR A 151 -4.86 -1.17 -1.07
N ILE A 152 -4.52 -1.77 0.07
CA ILE A 152 -3.26 -1.50 0.78
C ILE A 152 -2.44 -2.78 0.84
N HIS A 153 -1.26 -2.78 0.24
CA HIS A 153 -0.45 -3.98 -0.02
C HIS A 153 0.97 -3.84 0.53
N SER A 154 1.63 -4.98 0.71
CA SER A 154 3.08 -5.02 0.63
C SER A 154 3.54 -4.76 -0.82
N ASP A 155 4.82 -4.96 -1.13
CA ASP A 155 5.27 -4.94 -2.53
C ASP A 155 4.75 -6.16 -3.33
N THR A 156 4.19 -7.15 -2.65
CA THR A 156 3.52 -8.29 -3.29
C THR A 156 2.00 -8.07 -3.36
N GLU A 157 1.34 -8.59 -4.40
CA GLU A 157 -0.13 -8.60 -4.50
C GLU A 157 -0.80 -9.58 -3.51
N LEU A 158 -0.01 -10.45 -2.87
CA LEU A 158 -0.53 -11.55 -2.06
C LEU A 158 -0.67 -11.18 -0.58
N ASP A 159 0.04 -10.15 -0.16
CA ASP A 159 0.12 -9.69 1.21
C ASP A 159 -0.49 -8.30 1.31
N PHE A 160 -1.61 -8.19 2.01
CA PHE A 160 -2.38 -6.94 2.05
C PHE A 160 -3.13 -6.75 3.37
N LEU A 161 -3.46 -5.50 3.64
CA LEU A 161 -4.23 -5.08 4.80
C LEU A 161 -5.71 -4.96 4.44
N VAL A 162 -6.57 -5.40 5.35
CA VAL A 162 -8.02 -5.25 5.28
C VAL A 162 -8.48 -4.52 6.54
N PHE A 163 -9.04 -3.33 6.37
CA PHE A 163 -9.62 -2.56 7.47
C PHE A 163 -11.02 -3.07 7.79
N LEU A 164 -11.33 -3.23 9.08
CA LEU A 164 -12.62 -3.77 9.53
C LEU A 164 -13.75 -2.72 9.44
N ASP A 165 -13.38 -1.46 9.66
CA ASP A 165 -14.24 -0.29 9.53
C ASP A 165 -13.81 0.55 8.33
N ASP A 166 -14.69 1.44 7.87
CA ASP A 166 -14.35 2.40 6.83
C ASP A 166 -13.12 3.23 7.25
N TYR A 167 -12.06 3.16 6.47
CA TYR A 167 -10.84 3.90 6.67
C TYR A 167 -10.50 4.69 5.41
N TYR A 168 -10.22 5.98 5.59
CA TYR A 168 -10.02 6.92 4.51
C TYR A 168 -8.57 7.39 4.50
N ILE A 169 -8.00 7.48 3.29
CA ILE A 169 -6.65 8.00 3.05
C ILE A 169 -6.78 9.32 2.31
N ASP A 170 -6.28 10.40 2.90
CA ASP A 170 -6.16 11.68 2.21
C ASP A 170 -5.18 11.52 1.04
N LYS A 171 -5.60 11.96 -0.13
CA LYS A 171 -4.78 11.99 -1.34
C LYS A 171 -3.44 12.70 -1.11
N LYS A 172 -3.45 13.77 -0.31
CA LYS A 172 -2.28 14.59 0.01
C LYS A 172 -1.30 13.91 0.96
N ASP A 173 -1.74 12.87 1.65
CA ASP A 173 -0.96 12.06 2.60
C ASP A 173 -0.35 10.80 1.95
N LEU A 174 -0.26 10.80 0.62
CA LEU A 174 0.45 9.80 -0.15
C LEU A 174 1.92 10.18 -0.35
N TYR A 175 2.75 9.17 -0.56
CA TYR A 175 4.19 9.28 -0.66
C TYR A 175 4.72 8.64 -1.94
N ILE A 176 5.76 9.25 -2.50
CA ILE A 176 6.51 8.77 -3.66
C ILE A 176 7.88 8.24 -3.19
N PRO A 177 8.33 7.06 -3.63
CA PRO A 177 9.71 6.61 -3.39
C PRO A 177 10.71 7.48 -4.14
N SER A 178 11.86 7.77 -3.53
CA SER A 178 12.85 8.69 -4.10
C SER A 178 13.33 8.32 -5.50
N ASP A 179 13.38 7.02 -5.82
CA ASP A 179 13.81 6.51 -7.13
C ASP A 179 12.92 6.99 -8.29
N TYR A 180 11.71 7.48 -8.01
CA TYR A 180 10.77 8.00 -9.00
C TYR A 180 10.84 9.52 -9.16
N LEU A 181 11.56 10.25 -8.29
CA LEU A 181 11.55 11.71 -8.32
C LEU A 181 12.17 12.30 -9.59
N GLU A 182 13.25 11.71 -10.09
CA GLU A 182 13.90 12.19 -11.32
C GLU A 182 12.98 12.00 -12.54
N ALA A 183 12.34 10.83 -12.64
CA ALA A 183 11.38 10.54 -13.71
C ALA A 183 10.18 11.48 -13.68
N ILE A 184 9.69 11.83 -12.48
CA ILE A 184 8.62 12.79 -12.27
C ILE A 184 9.05 14.21 -12.64
N SER A 185 10.22 14.65 -12.17
CA SER A 185 10.77 15.99 -12.47
C SER A 185 10.94 16.21 -13.97
N ASN A 186 11.50 15.21 -14.67
CA ASN A 186 11.67 15.28 -16.12
C ASN A 186 10.33 15.37 -16.85
N LYS A 187 9.30 14.63 -16.41
CA LYS A 187 7.95 14.73 -16.98
C LYS A 187 7.35 16.13 -16.79
N PHE A 188 7.46 16.73 -15.62
CA PHE A 188 6.90 18.07 -15.37
C PHE A 188 7.64 19.18 -16.12
N GLN A 189 8.95 19.07 -16.29
CA GLN A 189 9.70 20.02 -17.13
C GLN A 189 9.29 19.95 -18.61
N ILE A 190 9.00 18.74 -19.13
CA ILE A 190 8.53 18.53 -20.50
C ILE A 190 7.12 19.12 -20.70
N VAL A 191 6.23 18.99 -19.71
CA VAL A 191 4.87 19.56 -19.78
C VAL A 191 4.93 21.09 -19.85
N ASN A 192 5.74 21.74 -19.02
CA ASN A 192 5.90 23.19 -19.04
C ASN A 192 6.53 23.72 -20.35
N ALA A 193 7.49 22.99 -20.93
CA ALA A 193 8.11 23.37 -22.21
C ALA A 193 7.18 23.16 -23.44
N GLY A 194 6.17 22.29 -23.31
CA GLY A 194 5.16 22.05 -24.35
C GLY A 194 4.05 23.10 -24.38
N GLU A 195 3.81 23.82 -23.28
CA GLU A 195 2.82 24.91 -23.20
C GLU A 195 3.38 26.26 -23.69
N GLU A 196 4.70 26.47 -23.67
CA GLU A 196 5.33 27.72 -24.16
C GLU A 196 5.44 27.82 -25.69
N ASN A 197 5.06 26.80 -26.46
CA ASN A 197 5.25 26.74 -27.92
C ASN A 197 3.95 26.86 -28.75
N ASN A 198 2.84 27.30 -28.17
CA ASN A 198 1.53 27.40 -28.85
C ASN A 198 0.94 28.83 -28.87
N ASP A 199 1.77 29.87 -28.82
CA ASP A 199 1.34 31.25 -29.11
C ASP A 199 2.32 31.87 -30.12
N ASP A 200 2.11 31.61 -31.41
CA ASP A 200 2.56 32.48 -32.51
C ASP A 200 1.81 32.06 -33.79
N ASP A 201 0.65 32.70 -34.01
CA ASP A 201 -0.07 32.79 -35.29
C ASP A 201 -0.26 34.28 -35.64
#